data_AF-A0AAW1VKM2-F1
#
_entry.id   AF-A0AAW1VKM2-F1
#
_cell.length_a   1.000
_cell.length_b   1.000
_cell.length_c   1.000
_cell.angle_alpha   90.00
_cell.angle_beta   90.00
_cell.angle_gamma   90.00
#
_symmetry.space_group_name_H-M   'P 1'
#
loop_
_entity.id
_entity.type
_entity.pdbx_description
1 polymer ?
#
loop_
_entity_poly.entity_id
_entity_poly.type
_entity_poly.pdbx_seq_one_letter_code
_entity_poly.pdbx_strand_id
1 'polypeptide(L)'
;MVRIPKNGIEKKQQPSFFKIMFPSYSTEHLRIPPKFLRHIDYELSKRATLKLKRSSVYSWNVKVIRFRKRCVFQGWVGRSF
;
A
#
# COMPACT_ATOMS: atom_id res chain seq x y z
N MET A 1 -42.94 16.10 4.64
CA MET A 1 -41.70 15.77 3.91
C MET A 1 -41.18 14.44 4.41
N VAL A 2 -41.33 13.38 3.62
CA VAL A 2 -40.83 12.04 3.95
C VAL A 2 -39.32 12.01 3.71
N ARG A 3 -38.53 11.67 4.73
CA ARG A 3 -37.10 11.38 4.56
C ARG A 3 -36.98 9.95 4.04
N ILE A 4 -36.79 9.81 2.74
CA ILE A 4 -36.49 8.53 2.10
C ILE A 4 -35.03 8.17 2.47
N PRO A 5 -34.77 7.04 3.13
CA PRO A 5 -33.41 6.59 3.38
C PRO A 5 -32.78 6.26 2.03
N LYS A 6 -31.65 6.89 1.71
CA LYS A 6 -30.82 6.45 0.58
C LYS A 6 -30.17 5.13 0.99
N ASN A 7 -30.77 4.01 0.62
CA ASN A 7 -30.14 2.69 0.63
C ASN A 7 -29.05 2.59 -0.47
N GLY A 8 -28.15 3.57 -0.51
CA GLY A 8 -26.92 3.48 -1.28
C GLY A 8 -25.89 2.80 -0.41
N ILE A 9 -25.46 1.59 -0.78
CA ILE A 9 -24.25 1.00 -0.22
C ILE A 9 -23.11 1.95 -0.59
N GLU A 10 -22.76 2.88 0.30
CA GLU A 10 -21.57 3.71 0.15
C GLU A 10 -20.38 2.76 0.08
N LYS A 11 -19.80 2.60 -1.12
CA LYS A 11 -18.55 1.88 -1.28
C LYS A 11 -17.52 2.62 -0.44
N LYS A 12 -17.14 2.05 0.72
CA LYS A 12 -16.03 2.55 1.54
C LYS A 12 -14.82 2.70 0.63
N GLN A 13 -14.43 3.94 0.34
CA GLN A 13 -13.26 4.22 -0.48
C GLN A 13 -12.04 3.64 0.24
N GLN A 14 -11.31 2.76 -0.44
CA GLN A 14 -10.06 2.25 0.11
C GLN A 14 -9.03 3.39 0.18
N PRO A 15 -8.31 3.53 1.30
CA PRO A 15 -7.30 4.57 1.43
C PRO A 15 -6.23 4.38 0.35
N SER A 16 -5.91 5.46 -0.36
CA SER A 16 -4.91 5.46 -1.43
C SER A 16 -3.88 6.57 -1.24
N PHE A 17 -2.71 6.40 -1.85
CA PHE A 17 -1.68 7.43 -1.94
C PHE A 17 -0.94 7.29 -3.26
N PHE A 18 -0.26 8.34 -3.69
CA PHE A 18 0.72 8.29 -4.77
C PHE A 18 2.09 8.67 -4.22
N LYS A 19 3.13 8.20 -4.90
CA LYS A 19 4.51 8.49 -4.54
C LYS A 19 5.35 8.64 -5.80
N ILE A 20 6.10 9.74 -5.87
CA ILE A 20 7.08 9.97 -6.93
C ILE A 20 8.32 9.11 -6.62
N MET A 21 8.79 8.37 -7.62
CA MET A 21 9.91 7.45 -7.52
C MET A 21 11.04 7.96 -8.41
N PHE A 22 12.21 8.19 -7.82
CA PHE A 22 13.41 8.63 -8.55
C PHE A 22 14.34 7.43 -8.77
N PRO A 23 14.76 7.15 -10.01
CA PRO A 23 15.59 5.98 -10.33
C PRO A 23 16.85 5.83 -9.48
N SER A 24 17.47 6.96 -9.11
CA SER A 24 18.71 7.01 -8.33
C SER A 24 18.55 6.75 -6.82
N TYR A 25 17.33 6.77 -6.28
CA TYR A 25 17.09 6.70 -4.83
C TYR A 25 16.17 5.57 -4.39
N SER A 26 15.39 5.00 -5.30
CA SER A 26 14.17 4.29 -4.90
C SER A 26 14.16 2.80 -5.17
N THR A 27 15.18 2.23 -5.80
CA THR A 27 15.09 0.86 -6.32
C THR A 27 14.80 -0.14 -5.21
N GLU A 28 15.63 -0.23 -4.18
CA GLU A 28 15.51 -1.35 -3.24
C GLU A 28 14.41 -1.18 -2.18
N HIS A 29 14.09 0.07 -1.79
CA HIS A 29 13.29 0.39 -0.59
C HIS A 29 12.13 1.35 -0.91
N LEU A 30 10.89 0.86 -0.88
CA LEU A 30 9.68 1.66 -1.02
C LEU A 30 9.22 2.17 0.35
N ARG A 31 9.54 3.43 0.68
CA ARG A 31 9.05 4.07 1.92
C ARG A 31 7.58 4.47 1.78
N ILE A 32 6.74 4.05 2.73
CA ILE A 32 5.33 4.41 2.77
C ILE A 32 5.18 5.80 3.42
N PRO A 33 4.35 6.71 2.87
CA PRO A 33 4.14 8.03 3.46
C PRO A 33 3.69 7.93 4.92
N PRO A 34 4.30 8.66 5.87
CA PRO A 34 3.96 8.54 7.29
C PRO A 34 2.48 8.82 7.59
N LYS A 35 1.87 9.79 6.90
CA LYS A 35 0.43 10.09 7.03
C LYS A 35 -0.46 8.94 6.56
N PHE A 36 0.01 8.11 5.63
CA PHE A 36 -0.73 6.96 5.15
C PHE A 36 -0.72 5.80 6.15
N LEU A 37 0.29 5.72 7.04
CA LEU A 37 0.41 4.64 8.03
C LEU A 37 -0.73 4.59 9.04
N ARG A 38 -1.49 5.68 9.23
CA ARG A 38 -2.70 5.67 10.08
C ARG A 38 -3.81 4.75 9.53
N HIS A 39 -3.75 4.41 8.25
CA HIS A 39 -4.71 3.53 7.58
C HIS A 39 -4.28 2.06 7.56
N ILE A 40 -3.14 1.74 8.18
CA ILE A 40 -2.58 0.39 8.20
C ILE A 40 -2.46 -0.04 9.65
N ASP A 41 -2.96 -1.23 9.97
CA ASP A 41 -2.90 -1.78 11.31
C ASP A 41 -1.47 -1.82 11.85
N TYR A 42 -1.35 -1.73 13.16
CA TYR A 42 -0.06 -1.72 13.83
C TYR A 42 0.63 -3.10 13.72
N GLU A 43 -0.16 -4.17 13.82
CA GLU A 43 0.19 -5.60 13.70
C GLU A 43 0.46 -6.02 12.23
N LEU A 44 1.24 -5.23 11.49
CA LEU A 44 1.63 -5.65 10.15
C LEU A 44 2.50 -6.90 10.21
N SER A 45 2.12 -7.92 9.45
CA SER A 45 2.97 -9.06 9.12
C SER A 45 4.34 -8.58 8.63
N LYS A 46 5.40 -9.34 8.95
CA LYS A 46 6.79 -9.11 8.47
C LYS A 46 6.92 -9.12 6.94
N ARG A 47 5.86 -9.50 6.22
CA ARG A 47 5.77 -9.58 4.76
C ARG A 47 4.44 -9.03 4.28
N ALA A 48 4.43 -8.48 3.06
CA ALA A 48 3.24 -8.06 2.35
C ALA A 48 3.33 -8.47 0.88
N THR A 49 2.19 -8.48 0.19
CA THR A 49 2.13 -8.72 -1.26
C THR A 49 1.65 -7.45 -1.95
N LEU A 50 2.50 -6.90 -2.82
CA LEU A 50 2.11 -5.85 -3.75
C LEU A 50 1.51 -6.50 -4.99
N LYS A 51 0.32 -6.08 -5.40
CA LYS A 51 -0.35 -6.57 -6.61
C LYS A 51 -0.58 -5.42 -7.56
N LEU A 52 -0.22 -5.60 -8.83
CA LEU A 52 -0.63 -4.65 -9.85
C LEU A 52 -2.14 -4.76 -10.03
N LYS A 53 -2.83 -3.62 -9.90
CA LYS A 53 -4.30 -3.59 -10.03
C LYS A 53 -4.71 -4.16 -11.39
N ARG A 54 -5.70 -5.06 -11.39
CA ARG A 54 -6.20 -5.77 -12.60
C ARG A 54 -5.20 -6.73 -13.27
N SER A 55 -4.11 -7.11 -12.61
CA SER A 55 -3.24 -8.20 -13.05
C SER A 55 -3.15 -9.27 -11.97
N SER A 56 -3.30 -10.53 -12.36
CA SER A 56 -3.01 -11.69 -11.52
C SER A 56 -1.55 -12.14 -11.61
N VAL A 57 -0.84 -11.72 -12.66
CA VAL A 57 0.51 -12.18 -12.99
C VAL A 57 1.57 -11.36 -12.27
N TYR A 58 1.36 -10.04 -12.15
CA TYR A 58 2.33 -9.15 -11.54
C TYR A 58 2.07 -8.96 -10.05
N SER A 59 2.81 -9.72 -9.25
CA SER A 59 2.82 -9.58 -7.79
C SER A 59 4.23 -9.67 -7.21
N TRP A 60 4.48 -8.93 -6.14
CA TRP A 60 5.76 -8.89 -5.45
C TRP A 60 5.58 -9.18 -3.98
N ASN A 61 6.27 -10.20 -3.48
CA ASN A 61 6.37 -10.46 -2.06
C ASN A 61 7.47 -9.59 -1.47
N VAL A 62 7.09 -8.63 -0.64
CA VAL A 62 8.00 -7.65 -0.04
C VAL A 62 8.18 -7.92 1.44
N LYS A 63 9.38 -7.66 1.94
CA LYS A 63 9.61 -7.59 3.39
C LYS A 63 9.08 -6.26 3.89
N VAL A 64 8.37 -6.29 5.02
CA VAL A 64 7.87 -5.10 5.69
C VAL A 64 8.79 -4.77 6.86
N ILE A 65 9.50 -3.65 6.75
CA ILE A 65 10.39 -3.15 7.81
C ILE A 65 9.70 -1.95 8.45
N ARG A 66 9.27 -2.11 9.71
CA ARG A 66 8.68 -1.04 10.51
C ARG A 66 9.65 -0.63 11.60
N PHE A 67 9.91 0.67 11.70
CA PHE A 67 10.73 1.24 12.77
C PHE A 67 10.13 2.57 13.19
N ARG A 68 9.66 2.66 14.45
CA ARG A 68 8.97 3.82 15.01
C ARG A 68 7.78 4.23 14.11
N LYS A 69 7.80 5.47 13.58
CA LYS A 69 6.77 6.03 12.69
C LYS A 69 7.09 5.85 11.20
N ARG A 70 7.96 4.90 10.85
CA ARG A 70 8.38 4.62 9.47
C ARG A 70 8.04 3.18 9.09
N CYS A 71 7.60 3.00 7.86
CA CYS A 71 7.38 1.69 7.25
C CYS A 71 8.01 1.68 5.86
N VAL A 72 8.72 0.60 5.55
CA VAL A 72 9.46 0.41 4.30
C VAL A 72 9.14 -0.98 3.76
N PHE A 73 8.85 -1.05 2.47
CA PHE A 73 8.74 -2.31 1.74
C PHE A 73 10.04 -2.55 0.97
N GLN A 74 10.68 -3.68 1.21
CA GLN A 74 11.94 -4.07 0.58
C GLN A 74 11.72 -5.24 -0.39
N GLY A 75 12.43 -5.21 -1.53
CA GLY A 75 12.35 -6.26 -2.56
C GLY A 75 11.20 -6.09 -3.55
N TRP A 76 10.69 -4.87 -3.71
CA TRP A 76 9.59 -4.55 -4.62
C TRP A 76 10.04 -4.31 -6.07
N VAL A 77 11.33 -4.03 -6.29
CA VAL A 77 11.96 -4.07 -7.61
C VAL A 77 12.25 -5.53 -7.96
N GLY A 78 11.39 -6.12 -8.78
CA GLY A 78 11.69 -7.40 -9.38
C GLY A 78 12.93 -7.27 -10.28
N ARG A 79 14.04 -7.88 -9.90
CA ARG A 79 14.82 -8.60 -10.91
C ARG A 79 14.08 -9.90 -11.12
N SER A 80 13.20 -9.94 -12.12
CA SER A 80 12.86 -11.22 -12.73
C SER A 80 14.14 -11.72 -13.41
N PHE A 81 14.61 -12.90 -13.04
CA PHE A 81 15.51 -13.66 -13.90
C PHE A 81 14.74 -14.14 -15.13
#